data_AF-A0A1H2IFA8-F1
#
_entry.id   AF-A0A1H2IFA8-F1
#
_cell.length_a   1.000
_cell.length_b   1.000
_cell.length_c   1.000
_cell.angle_alpha   90.00
_cell.angle_beta   90.00
_cell.angle_gamma   90.00
#
_symmetry.space_group_name_H-M   'P 1'
#
loop_
_entity.id
_entity.type
_entity.pdbx_description
1 polymer ?
#
loop_
_entity_poly.entity_id
_entity_poly.type
_entity_poly.pdbx_seq_one_letter_code
_entity_poly.pdbx_strand_id
1 'polypeptide(L)'
;MTPADLPEARAEHSTPRDPVDELADVVLAVPGVTGLHGGLLGEVATYLPGRRVAGIVLDADVGEIHIVADMSSDLQTVAATVRDTAERIAGRPFAVVVEDIAIDPTPTPKEGDA
;
A
#
# COMPACT_ATOMS: atom_id res chain seq x y z
N MET A 1 16.38 -46.17 -7.01
CA MET A 1 16.12 -44.75 -6.72
C MET A 1 15.22 -44.72 -5.50
N THR A 2 15.76 -44.33 -4.35
CA THR A 2 15.11 -44.36 -3.03
C THR A 2 14.43 -43.01 -2.79
N PRO A 3 13.35 -42.90 -2.01
CA PRO A 3 12.66 -41.63 -1.69
C PRO A 3 13.50 -40.53 -0.99
N ALA A 4 14.83 -40.65 -0.95
CA ALA A 4 15.75 -39.70 -0.31
C ALA A 4 16.23 -38.57 -1.25
N ASP A 5 15.76 -38.53 -2.51
CA ASP A 5 16.12 -37.50 -3.52
C ASP A 5 15.01 -36.46 -3.75
N LEU A 6 13.97 -36.42 -2.91
CA LEU A 6 13.05 -35.30 -2.95
C LEU A 6 13.77 -34.08 -2.37
N PRO A 7 13.90 -32.96 -3.10
CA PRO A 7 14.43 -31.73 -2.52
C PRO A 7 13.58 -31.40 -1.30
N GLU A 8 14.25 -31.26 -0.16
CA GLU A 8 13.66 -30.85 1.11
C GLU A 8 12.68 -29.71 0.84
N ALA A 9 11.45 -29.86 1.35
CA ALA A 9 10.40 -28.86 1.27
C ALA A 9 11.03 -27.47 1.36
N ARG A 10 10.83 -26.64 0.31
CA ARG A 10 11.38 -25.28 0.20
C ARG A 10 11.37 -24.68 1.59
N ALA A 11 12.56 -24.52 2.19
CA ALA A 11 12.68 -23.84 3.47
C ALA A 11 11.82 -22.58 3.37
N GLU A 12 10.92 -22.39 4.33
CA GLU A 12 10.11 -21.20 4.44
C GLU A 12 11.07 -20.03 4.62
N HIS A 13 11.51 -19.46 3.50
CA HIS A 13 12.39 -18.31 3.48
C HIS A 13 11.59 -17.21 4.14
N SER A 14 11.94 -16.88 5.39
CA SER A 14 11.52 -15.64 6.01
C SER A 14 12.13 -14.53 5.18
N THR A 15 11.40 -14.10 4.14
CA THR A 15 11.92 -13.16 3.14
C THR A 15 12.31 -11.88 3.86
N PRO A 16 13.55 -11.39 3.71
CA PRO A 16 13.92 -10.07 4.20
C PRO A 16 12.88 -9.04 3.76
N ARG A 17 12.49 -8.16 4.68
CA ARG A 17 11.51 -7.10 4.39
C ARG A 17 12.03 -6.26 3.22
N ASP A 18 11.23 -6.15 2.18
CA ASP A 18 11.58 -5.41 0.98
C ASP A 18 11.35 -3.91 1.23
N PRO A 19 12.15 -2.99 0.67
CA PRO A 19 11.91 -1.55 0.80
C PRO A 19 10.47 -1.11 0.47
N VAL A 20 9.79 -1.82 -0.42
CA VAL A 20 8.38 -1.52 -0.75
C VAL A 20 7.41 -1.84 0.40
N ASP A 21 7.75 -2.75 1.31
CA ASP A 21 6.96 -3.00 2.51
C ASP A 21 7.04 -1.85 3.51
N GLU A 22 8.24 -1.31 3.70
CA GLU A 22 8.45 -0.13 4.53
C GLU A 22 7.69 1.06 3.95
N LEU A 23 7.73 1.22 2.63
CA LEU A 23 6.98 2.25 1.94
C LEU A 23 5.46 2.10 2.11
N ALA A 24 4.93 0.88 2.07
CA ALA A 24 3.52 0.64 2.34
C ALA A 24 3.12 1.03 3.76
N ASP A 25 3.91 0.63 4.76
CA ASP A 25 3.65 0.93 6.17
C ASP A 25 3.61 2.43 6.44
N VAL A 26 4.61 3.18 5.96
CA VAL A 26 4.71 4.62 6.23
C VAL A 26 3.64 5.42 5.49
N VAL A 27 3.23 4.99 4.28
CA VAL A 27 2.13 5.64 3.55
C VAL A 27 0.81 5.43 4.28
N LEU A 28 0.54 4.21 4.75
CA LEU A 28 -0.66 3.91 5.55
C LEU A 28 -0.67 4.63 6.90
N ALA A 29 0.49 5.04 7.41
CA ALA A 29 0.59 5.82 8.63
C ALA A 29 0.34 7.33 8.43
N VAL A 30 0.23 7.82 7.19
CA VAL A 30 -0.06 9.23 6.91
C VAL A 30 -1.53 9.52 7.27
N PRO A 31 -1.80 10.51 8.16
CA PRO A 31 -3.17 10.91 8.47
C PRO A 31 -3.95 11.30 7.21
N GLY A 32 -5.15 10.75 7.06
CA GLY A 32 -6.01 10.95 5.90
C GLY A 32 -5.83 9.90 4.78
N VAL A 33 -4.85 8.99 4.90
CA VAL A 33 -4.78 7.78 4.08
C VAL A 33 -5.57 6.68 4.78
N THR A 34 -6.57 6.10 4.09
CA THR A 34 -7.40 5.02 4.63
C THR A 34 -7.04 3.66 4.02
N GLY A 35 -6.26 3.65 2.93
CA GLY A 35 -5.77 2.43 2.31
C GLY A 35 -4.87 2.67 1.10
N LEU A 36 -4.27 1.60 0.61
CA LEU A 36 -3.59 1.53 -0.67
C LEU A 36 -4.53 0.88 -1.71
N HIS A 37 -4.60 1.46 -2.91
CA HIS A 37 -5.49 0.99 -3.96
C HIS A 37 -4.73 0.19 -5.02
N GLY A 38 -5.04 -1.09 -5.16
CA GLY A 38 -4.34 -2.00 -6.08
C GLY A 38 -4.71 -1.89 -7.57
N GLY A 39 -5.57 -0.94 -7.94
CA GLY A 39 -6.22 -0.93 -9.25
C GLY A 39 -7.35 -1.95 -9.33
N LEU A 40 -8.12 -1.91 -10.42
CA LEU A 40 -9.35 -2.71 -10.56
C LEU A 40 -9.07 -4.22 -10.68
N LEU A 41 -7.99 -4.57 -11.38
CA LEU A 41 -7.54 -5.94 -11.64
C LEU A 41 -6.26 -6.28 -10.87
N GLY A 42 -5.82 -5.41 -9.96
CA GLY A 42 -4.56 -5.59 -9.25
C GLY A 42 -3.32 -5.14 -10.03
N GLU A 43 -3.49 -4.33 -11.07
CA GLU A 43 -2.44 -3.83 -11.95
C GLU A 43 -1.48 -2.87 -11.23
N VAL A 44 -1.92 -2.18 -10.19
CA VAL A 44 -1.08 -1.29 -9.38
C VAL A 44 -0.47 -2.08 -8.24
N ALA A 45 0.70 -2.67 -8.48
CA ALA A 45 1.43 -3.41 -7.47
C ALA A 45 2.91 -3.58 -7.80
N THR A 46 3.70 -3.75 -6.74
CA THR A 46 5.08 -4.22 -6.83
C THR A 46 5.08 -5.71 -6.57
N TYR A 47 5.59 -6.47 -7.54
CA TYR A 47 5.61 -7.94 -7.50
C TYR A 47 6.94 -8.44 -6.97
N LEU A 48 6.87 -9.26 -5.92
CA LEU A 48 8.01 -9.83 -5.22
C LEU A 48 7.96 -11.37 -5.31
N PRO A 49 9.04 -12.08 -4.98
CA PRO A 49 9.01 -13.54 -4.95
C PRO A 49 7.90 -14.07 -4.02
N GLY A 50 6.87 -14.69 -4.61
CA GLY A 50 5.77 -15.35 -3.91
C GLY A 50 4.67 -14.44 -3.35
N ARG A 51 4.75 -13.11 -3.56
CA ARG A 51 3.73 -12.17 -3.09
C ARG A 51 3.76 -10.85 -3.88
N ARG A 52 2.88 -9.92 -3.53
CA ARG A 52 2.89 -8.55 -4.06
C ARG A 52 2.52 -7.54 -2.99
N VAL A 53 2.89 -6.29 -3.21
CA VAL A 53 2.44 -5.13 -2.44
C VAL A 53 1.58 -4.26 -3.34
N ALA A 54 0.28 -4.15 -3.02
CA ALA A 54 -0.69 -3.42 -3.82
C ALA A 54 -0.58 -1.90 -3.59
N GLY A 55 -0.96 -1.12 -4.59
CA GLY A 55 -1.01 0.34 -4.55
C GLY A 55 0.33 1.04 -4.62
N ILE A 56 1.42 0.31 -4.83
CA ILE A 56 2.75 0.90 -5.05
C ILE A 56 3.36 0.27 -6.28
N VAL A 57 3.73 1.10 -7.25
CA VAL A 57 4.55 0.71 -8.40
C VAL A 57 5.93 1.32 -8.20
N LEU A 58 6.95 0.48 -8.12
CA LEU A 58 8.33 0.92 -7.90
C LEU A 58 9.19 0.50 -9.09
N ASP A 59 9.68 1.48 -9.83
CA ASP A 59 10.71 1.32 -10.86
C ASP A 59 12.07 1.82 -10.34
N ALA A 60 13.14 1.62 -11.09
CA ALA A 60 14.49 2.08 -10.75
C ALA A 60 14.58 3.60 -10.59
N ASP A 61 13.86 4.35 -11.44
CA ASP A 61 14.02 5.81 -11.52
C ASP A 61 12.86 6.59 -10.88
N VAL A 62 11.66 6.03 -10.89
CA VAL A 62 10.43 6.68 -10.39
C VAL A 62 9.54 5.69 -9.65
N GLY A 63 8.64 6.20 -8.83
CA GLY A 63 7.58 5.40 -8.22
C GLY A 63 6.21 6.06 -8.31
N GLU A 64 5.17 5.24 -8.20
CA GLU A 64 3.78 5.66 -8.13
C GLU A 64 3.11 5.04 -6.89
N ILE A 65 2.33 5.84 -6.18
CA ILE A 65 1.56 5.42 -5.02
C ILE A 65 0.09 5.77 -5.25
N HIS A 66 -0.77 4.77 -5.11
CA HIS A 66 -2.21 4.89 -5.30
C HIS A 66 -2.90 4.68 -3.96
N ILE A 67 -3.61 5.71 -3.50
CA ILE A 67 -4.22 5.74 -2.17
C ILE A 67 -5.74 5.82 -2.25
N VAL A 68 -6.36 5.36 -1.17
CA VAL A 68 -7.71 5.78 -0.77
C VAL A 68 -7.55 6.82 0.32
N ALA A 69 -8.22 7.97 0.16
CA ALA A 69 -8.14 9.08 1.10
C ALA A 69 -9.45 9.26 1.88
N ASP A 70 -9.36 9.85 3.07
CA ASP A 70 -10.53 10.20 3.88
C ASP A 70 -11.19 11.49 3.36
N MET A 71 -12.52 11.49 3.18
CA MET A 71 -13.29 12.65 2.69
C MET A 71 -13.18 13.89 3.58
N SER A 72 -12.92 13.72 4.87
CA SER A 72 -12.75 14.83 5.82
C SER A 72 -11.37 15.48 5.75
N SER A 73 -10.43 14.89 5.01
CA SER A 73 -9.05 15.37 4.88
C SER A 73 -8.86 16.30 3.67
N ASP A 74 -7.87 17.19 3.75
CA ASP A 74 -7.39 17.93 2.59
C ASP A 74 -6.56 17.00 1.69
N LEU A 75 -7.17 16.56 0.59
CA LEU A 75 -6.56 15.61 -0.35
C LEU A 75 -5.23 16.08 -0.92
N GLN A 76 -5.06 17.39 -1.17
CA GLN A 76 -3.80 17.91 -1.71
C GLN A 76 -2.69 17.81 -0.66
N THR A 77 -3.00 18.16 0.58
CA THR A 77 -2.07 18.05 1.71
C THR A 77 -1.71 16.59 2.01
N VAL A 78 -2.69 15.68 1.96
CA VAL A 78 -2.46 14.23 2.11
C VAL A 78 -1.52 13.73 1.01
N ALA A 79 -1.84 13.99 -0.26
CA ALA A 79 -1.03 13.53 -1.39
C ALA A 79 0.40 14.10 -1.35
N ALA A 80 0.58 15.37 -0.98
CA ALA A 80 1.90 15.97 -0.80
C ALA A 80 2.68 15.30 0.33
N THR A 81 2.04 15.03 1.48
CA THR A 81 2.68 14.38 2.63
C THR A 81 3.10 12.95 2.31
N VAL A 82 2.26 12.21 1.58
CA VAL A 82 2.57 10.87 1.08
C VAL A 82 3.79 10.91 0.16
N ARG A 83 3.80 11.82 -0.82
CA ARG A 83 4.92 11.99 -1.74
C ARG A 83 6.21 12.31 -0.99
N ASP A 84 6.21 13.33 -0.16
CA ASP A 84 7.41 13.79 0.54
C ASP A 84 7.96 12.70 1.49
N THR A 85 7.07 11.90 2.09
CA THR A 85 7.46 10.75 2.91
C THR A 85 8.09 9.64 2.08
N ALA A 86 7.49 9.30 0.94
CA ALA A 86 7.97 8.28 0.03
C ALA A 86 9.34 8.63 -0.57
N GLU A 87 9.48 9.86 -1.08
CA GLU A 87 10.72 10.34 -1.70
C GLU A 87 11.88 10.36 -0.70
N ARG A 88 11.62 10.74 0.56
CA ARG A 88 12.62 10.73 1.63
C ARG A 88 13.14 9.32 1.94
N ILE A 89 12.30 8.30 1.83
CA ILE A 89 12.66 6.91 2.17
C ILE A 89 13.32 6.23 0.96
N ALA A 90 12.74 6.39 -0.22
CA ALA A 90 13.16 5.68 -1.42
C ALA A 90 14.25 6.41 -2.23
N GLY A 91 14.53 7.69 -1.92
CA GLY A 91 15.56 8.50 -2.55
C GLY A 91 15.30 8.79 -4.04
N ARG A 92 14.05 8.69 -4.49
CA ARG A 92 13.63 8.90 -5.88
C ARG A 92 12.25 9.58 -5.94
N PRO A 93 11.89 10.25 -7.05
CA PRO A 93 10.62 10.96 -7.18
C PRO A 93 9.40 10.03 -7.16
N PHE A 94 8.29 10.52 -6.61
CA PHE A 94 7.01 9.81 -6.60
C PHE A 94 5.85 10.62 -7.17
N ALA A 95 5.01 9.98 -7.98
CA ALA A 95 3.65 10.45 -8.24
C ALA A 95 2.69 9.83 -7.22
N VAL A 96 1.72 10.62 -6.75
CA VAL A 96 0.66 10.14 -5.85
C VAL A 96 -0.68 10.35 -6.51
N VAL A 97 -1.46 9.27 -6.60
CA VAL A 97 -2.79 9.24 -7.20
C VAL A 97 -3.80 8.91 -6.11
N VAL A 98 -4.80 9.78 -5.94
CA VAL A 98 -5.97 9.49 -5.10
C VAL A 98 -6.97 8.77 -5.99
N GLU A 99 -7.07 7.45 -5.83
CA GLU A 99 -7.95 6.60 -6.64
C GLU A 99 -9.39 6.60 -6.13
N ASP A 100 -9.55 6.71 -4.81
CA ASP A 100 -10.85 6.65 -4.18
C ASP A 100 -10.89 7.49 -2.90
N ILE A 101 -12.10 7.84 -2.48
CA ILE A 101 -12.37 8.62 -1.28
C ILE A 101 -13.31 7.83 -0.37
N ALA A 102 -12.81 7.46 0.79
CA ALA A 102 -13.61 6.84 1.84
C ALA A 102 -14.48 7.91 2.53
N ILE A 103 -15.78 7.61 2.62
CA ILE A 103 -16.73 8.37 3.43
C ILE A 103 -17.06 7.48 4.62
N ASP A 104 -16.60 7.83 5.81
CA ASP A 104 -17.10 7.17 7.01
C ASP A 104 -18.61 7.40 7.10
N PRO A 105 -19.46 6.35 7.13
CA PRO A 105 -20.86 6.55 7.34
C PRO A 105 -21.04 7.10 8.76
N THR A 106 -21.66 8.27 8.89
CA THR A 106 -22.13 8.74 10.20
C THR A 106 -22.99 7.64 10.81
N PRO A 107 -22.73 7.16 12.04
CA PRO A 107 -23.57 6.14 12.66
C PRO A 107 -24.99 6.69 12.75
N THR A 108 -25.93 5.98 12.13
CA THR A 108 -27.37 6.28 12.25
C THR A 108 -27.74 6.16 13.73
N PRO A 109 -28.33 7.19 14.36
CA PRO A 109 -28.86 7.04 15.72
C PRO A 109 -29.77 5.82 15.76
N LYS A 110 -29.59 4.93 16.74
CA LYS A 110 -30.54 3.82 16.94
C LYS A 110 -31.90 4.42 17.24
N GLU A 111 -32.81 4.29 16.29
CA GLU A 111 -34.21 4.68 16.45
C GLU A 111 -34.81 3.83 17.56
N GLY A 112 -35.10 4.45 18.72
CA GLY A 112 -35.69 3.75 19.87
C GLY A 112 -35.35 4.28 21.27
N ASP A 113 -34.94 5.54 21.44
CA ASP A 113 -34.93 6.18 22.76
C ASP A 113 -35.72 7.50 22.69
N ALA A 114 -37.05 7.36 22.69
CA ALA A 114 -38.01 8.44 22.89
C ALA A 114 -39.28 7.89 23.55
#